data_AF-A0A7X9G7D9-F1
#
_entry.id   AF-A0A7X9G7D9-F1
#
_cell.length_a   1.000
_cell.length_b   1.000
_cell.length_c   1.000
_cell.angle_alpha   90.00
_cell.angle_beta   90.00
_cell.angle_gamma   90.00
#
_symmetry.space_group_name_H-M   'P 1'
#
loop_
_entity.id
_entity.type
_entity.pdbx_description
1 polymer ?
#
loop_
_entity_poly.entity_id
_entity_poly.type
_entity_poly.pdbx_seq_one_letter_code
_entity_poly.pdbx_strand_id
1 'polypeptide(L)'
;MEATFGQAVQEFYLEQLRRNYRERQERLRALRNADDALAYVRQVREKIRRLFRLPAEKCPLAVETLGELRFDGFRMEKLRYYSRPGFAVTANLYVPDGLSAPAPAVLEQCGHTAEGKAGPIYQQAARGLALAGCVALVIDPIGQGDRGQFLRVPGFKGACWDEHSIIGKRLILLGDWLGSWMAWD
;
A
#
# COMPACT_ATOMS: atom_id res chain seq x y z
N MET A 1 20.23 23.02 -26.24
CA MET A 1 18.84 23.50 -26.35
C MET A 1 18.65 24.50 -25.25
N GLU A 2 18.33 25.75 -25.60
CA GLU A 2 17.96 26.76 -24.60
C GLU A 2 16.64 26.34 -23.95
N ALA A 3 16.66 26.15 -22.64
CA ALA A 3 15.47 25.85 -21.84
C ALA A 3 14.49 27.02 -21.99
N THR A 4 13.36 26.79 -22.64
CA THR A 4 12.28 27.78 -22.64
C THR A 4 11.62 27.79 -21.25
N PHE A 5 11.29 28.98 -20.75
CA PHE A 5 10.86 29.23 -19.36
C PHE A 5 9.73 28.30 -18.85
N GLY A 6 8.91 27.73 -19.74
CA GLY A 6 7.82 26.81 -19.40
C GLY A 6 8.24 25.37 -19.10
N GLN A 7 9.47 24.94 -19.46
CA GLN A 7 9.92 23.55 -19.31
C GLN A 7 11.01 23.36 -18.27
N ALA A 8 11.60 24.43 -17.72
CA ALA A 8 12.74 24.36 -16.81
C ALA A 8 12.53 23.39 -15.62
N VAL A 9 11.34 23.39 -15.02
CA VAL A 9 11.01 22.46 -13.92
C VAL A 9 10.93 21.02 -14.40
N GLN A 10 10.28 20.78 -15.54
CA GLN A 10 10.17 19.45 -16.13
C GLN A 10 11.54 18.90 -16.53
N GLU A 11 12.36 19.72 -17.18
CA GLU A 11 13.73 19.40 -17.58
C GLU A 11 14.59 19.08 -16.36
N PHE A 12 14.53 19.90 -15.31
CA PHE A 12 15.22 19.63 -14.04
C PHE A 12 14.88 18.24 -13.50
N TYR A 13 13.59 17.88 -13.39
CA TYR A 13 13.20 16.57 -12.89
C TYR A 13 13.58 15.41 -13.82
N LEU A 14 13.50 15.61 -15.15
CA LEU A 14 13.97 14.63 -16.12
C LEU A 14 15.47 14.39 -16.02
N GLU A 15 16.26 15.44 -15.80
CA GLU A 15 17.69 15.32 -15.56
C GLU A 15 17.99 14.56 -14.26
N GLN A 16 17.27 14.86 -13.17
CA GLN A 16 17.41 14.09 -11.92
C GLN A 16 17.10 12.60 -12.15
N LEU A 17 16.01 12.29 -12.86
CA LEU A 17 15.61 10.92 -13.19
C LEU A 17 16.69 10.21 -14.01
N ARG A 18 17.15 10.83 -15.09
CA ARG A 18 18.19 10.29 -15.97
C ARG A 18 19.51 10.06 -15.22
N ARG A 19 19.89 10.98 -14.34
CA ARG A 19 21.08 10.82 -13.48
C ARG A 19 20.92 9.62 -12.54
N ASN A 20 19.80 9.54 -11.82
CA ASN A 20 19.50 8.43 -10.91
C ASN A 20 19.52 7.06 -11.62
N TYR A 21 18.99 7.01 -12.85
CA TYR A 21 19.00 5.78 -13.67
C TYR A 21 20.41 5.39 -14.10
N ARG A 22 21.23 6.34 -14.57
CA ARG A 22 22.63 6.07 -14.93
C ARG A 22 23.42 5.54 -13.74
N GLU A 23 23.38 6.21 -12.59
CA GLU A 23 24.07 5.77 -11.38
C GLU A 23 23.59 4.38 -10.90
N ARG A 24 22.28 4.10 -11.00
CA ARG A 24 21.75 2.76 -10.69
C ARG A 24 22.29 1.71 -11.65
N GLN A 25 22.30 1.98 -12.95
CA GLN A 25 22.80 1.05 -13.97
C GLN A 25 24.29 0.75 -13.77
N GLU A 26 25.11 1.77 -13.51
CA GLU A 26 26.54 1.60 -13.21
C GLU A 26 26.77 0.75 -11.97
N ARG A 27 26.05 1.01 -10.87
CA ARG A 27 26.09 0.20 -9.65
C ARG A 27 25.75 -1.27 -9.93
N LEU A 28 24.68 -1.53 -10.66
CA LEU A 28 24.27 -2.90 -11.00
C LEU A 28 25.28 -3.61 -11.91
N ARG A 29 25.89 -2.89 -12.86
CA ARG A 29 26.95 -3.43 -13.73
C ARG A 29 28.25 -3.75 -12.99
N ALA A 30 28.49 -3.10 -11.85
CA ALA A 30 29.68 -3.30 -11.03
C ALA A 30 29.58 -4.53 -10.12
N LEU A 31 28.38 -5.08 -9.89
CA LEU A 31 28.20 -6.29 -9.07
C LEU A 31 28.88 -7.49 -9.74
N ARG A 32 29.63 -8.29 -8.97
CA ARG A 32 30.37 -9.46 -9.46
C ARG A 32 29.95 -10.77 -8.80
N ASN A 33 29.42 -10.71 -7.59
CA ASN A 33 29.10 -11.89 -6.80
C ASN A 33 27.88 -11.67 -5.87
N ALA A 34 27.53 -12.69 -5.10
CA ALA A 34 26.40 -12.66 -4.17
C ALA A 34 26.57 -11.62 -3.06
N ASP A 35 27.79 -11.41 -2.57
CA ASP A 35 28.07 -10.45 -1.48
C ASP A 35 27.85 -9.01 -1.95
N ASP A 36 28.26 -8.67 -3.18
CA ASP A 36 27.98 -7.37 -3.79
C ASP A 36 26.46 -7.13 -3.90
N ALA A 37 25.72 -8.14 -4.35
CA ALA A 37 24.26 -8.05 -4.48
C ALA A 37 23.58 -7.86 -3.12
N LEU A 38 24.02 -8.60 -2.09
CA LEU A 38 23.51 -8.44 -0.72
C LEU A 38 23.86 -7.06 -0.14
N ALA A 39 25.05 -6.52 -0.44
CA ALA A 39 25.43 -5.16 -0.06
C ALA A 39 24.52 -4.12 -0.72
N TYR A 40 24.24 -4.26 -2.02
CA TYR A 40 23.31 -3.40 -2.73
C TYR A 40 21.89 -3.47 -2.14
N VAL A 41 21.39 -4.67 -1.82
CA VAL A 41 20.09 -4.85 -1.15
C VAL A 41 20.05 -4.12 0.20
N ARG A 42 21.10 -4.23 1.03
CA ARG A 42 21.19 -3.50 2.31
C ARG A 42 21.09 -1.99 2.11
N GLN A 43 21.85 -1.44 1.16
CA GLN A 43 21.82 -0.02 0.83
C GLN A 43 20.43 0.44 0.34
N VAL A 44 19.77 -0.34 -0.52
CA VAL A 44 18.41 -0.02 -0.99
C VAL A 44 17.41 -0.04 0.16
N ARG A 45 17.49 -1.03 1.07
CA ARG A 45 16.62 -1.09 2.26
C ARG A 45 16.82 0.10 3.18
N GLU A 46 18.06 0.53 3.40
CA GLU A 46 18.36 1.75 4.15
C GLU A 46 17.78 3.00 3.49
N LYS A 47 17.92 3.12 2.16
CA LYS A 47 17.32 4.22 1.40
C LYS A 47 15.79 4.22 1.54
N ILE A 48 15.13 3.06 1.40
CA ILE A 48 13.67 2.94 1.57
C ILE A 48 13.26 3.40 2.96
N ARG A 49 13.94 2.94 4.03
CA ARG A 49 13.63 3.37 5.41
C ARG A 49 13.79 4.87 5.65
N ARG A 50 14.72 5.53 4.95
CA ARG A 50 14.88 6.99 5.03
C ARG A 50 13.79 7.74 4.27
N LEU A 51 13.30 7.18 3.16
CA LEU A 51 12.29 7.81 2.30
C LEU A 51 10.87 7.62 2.86
N PHE A 52 10.54 6.40 3.29
CA PHE A 52 9.29 6.09 3.97
C PHE A 52 9.52 6.35 5.45
N ARG A 53 9.20 7.57 5.90
CA ARG A 53 9.30 8.02 7.30
C ARG A 53 8.27 7.29 8.18
N LEU A 54 8.44 5.98 8.31
CA LEU A 54 7.56 5.12 9.07
C LEU A 54 7.66 5.46 10.58
N PRO A 55 6.56 5.39 11.34
CA PRO A 55 6.59 5.52 12.79
C PRO A 55 7.62 4.57 13.43
N ALA A 56 8.28 5.05 14.49
CA ALA A 56 9.23 4.24 15.24
C ALA A 56 8.54 3.17 16.10
N GLU A 57 7.31 3.46 16.55
CA GLU A 57 6.55 2.61 17.46
C GLU A 57 5.22 2.21 16.85
N LYS A 58 4.81 0.97 17.13
CA LYS A 58 3.48 0.46 16.77
C LYS A 58 2.48 0.84 17.86
N CYS A 59 1.25 1.19 17.46
CA CYS A 59 0.14 1.25 18.40
C CYS A 59 -0.52 -0.13 18.56
N PRO A 60 -1.28 -0.36 19.65
CA PRO A 60 -2.14 -1.53 19.74
C PRO A 60 -3.11 -1.57 18.55
N LEU A 61 -3.18 -2.71 17.85
CA LEU A 61 -4.04 -2.84 16.68
C LEU A 61 -5.53 -2.79 17.05
N ALA A 62 -5.90 -3.19 18.27
CA ALA A 62 -7.29 -3.25 18.74
C ALA A 62 -8.24 -3.83 17.67
N VAL A 63 -7.90 -5.04 17.20
CA VAL A 63 -8.61 -5.72 16.12
C VAL A 63 -10.02 -6.10 16.59
N GLU A 64 -11.00 -5.80 15.75
CA GLU A 64 -12.41 -6.07 15.97
C GLU A 64 -13.00 -6.76 14.73
N THR A 65 -13.69 -7.87 14.96
CA THR A 65 -14.49 -8.53 13.92
C THR A 65 -15.88 -7.92 13.91
N LEU A 66 -16.21 -7.21 12.85
CA LEU A 66 -17.48 -6.51 12.65
C LEU A 66 -18.59 -7.41 12.08
N GLY A 67 -18.22 -8.57 11.57
CA GLY A 67 -19.16 -9.56 11.05
C GLY A 67 -18.46 -10.67 10.29
N GLU A 68 -19.21 -11.73 9.99
CA GLU A 68 -18.71 -12.90 9.30
C GLU A 68 -19.70 -13.33 8.22
N LEU A 69 -19.18 -13.76 7.07
CA LEU A 69 -19.94 -14.44 6.02
C LEU A 69 -19.35 -15.83 5.83
N ARG A 70 -20.19 -16.86 5.81
CA ARG A 70 -19.78 -18.24 5.55
C ARG A 70 -20.06 -18.64 4.11
N PHE A 71 -19.13 -19.35 3.51
CA PHE A 71 -19.22 -19.88 2.17
C PHE A 71 -18.82 -21.36 2.20
N ASP A 72 -18.97 -22.06 1.08
CA ASP A 72 -18.49 -23.43 0.97
C ASP A 72 -16.96 -23.44 0.95
N GLY A 73 -16.35 -24.09 1.95
CA GLY A 73 -14.90 -24.27 2.08
C GLY A 73 -14.12 -23.13 2.74
N PHE A 74 -14.74 -21.99 3.05
CA PHE A 74 -14.09 -20.88 3.75
C PHE A 74 -15.10 -19.91 4.38
N ARG A 75 -14.60 -19.07 5.29
CA ARG A 75 -15.33 -17.89 5.82
C ARG A 75 -14.62 -16.59 5.51
N MET A 76 -15.38 -15.50 5.46
CA MET A 76 -14.87 -14.14 5.32
C MET A 76 -15.25 -13.33 6.56
N GLU A 77 -14.26 -12.88 7.31
CA GLU A 77 -14.40 -12.01 8.47
C GLU A 77 -14.19 -10.54 8.03
N LYS A 78 -15.10 -9.65 8.42
CA LYS A 78 -14.96 -8.21 8.24
C LYS A 78 -14.23 -7.63 9.44
N LEU A 79 -13.07 -7.04 9.23
CA LEU A 79 -12.20 -6.57 10.30
C LEU A 79 -12.09 -5.05 10.30
N ARG A 80 -11.95 -4.49 11.51
CA ARG A 80 -11.44 -3.15 11.77
C ARG A 80 -10.27 -3.25 12.74
N TYR A 81 -9.21 -2.50 12.48
CA TYR A 81 -8.08 -2.35 13.40
C TYR A 81 -7.46 -0.95 13.24
N TYR A 82 -6.44 -0.64 14.03
CA TYR A 82 -5.79 0.66 14.05
C TYR A 82 -4.30 0.53 13.77
N SER A 83 -3.84 1.06 12.63
CA SER A 83 -2.41 1.17 12.31
C SER A 83 -1.77 2.37 13.03
N ARG A 84 -2.59 3.36 13.38
CA ARG A 84 -2.23 4.58 14.12
C ARG A 84 -3.34 4.94 15.12
N PRO A 85 -3.03 5.66 16.21
CA PRO A 85 -4.04 6.11 17.17
C PRO A 85 -5.20 6.85 16.48
N GLY A 86 -6.42 6.32 16.63
CA GLY A 86 -7.62 6.92 16.05
C GLY A 86 -7.78 6.80 14.53
N PHE A 87 -6.87 6.10 13.83
CA PHE A 87 -6.94 5.91 12.38
C PHE A 87 -7.25 4.47 12.03
N ALA A 88 -8.53 4.21 11.74
CA ALA A 88 -9.02 2.87 11.45
C ALA A 88 -8.58 2.40 10.05
N VAL A 89 -8.20 1.13 9.99
CA VAL A 89 -8.00 0.34 8.79
C VAL A 89 -9.09 -0.72 8.74
N THR A 90 -9.73 -0.84 7.59
CA THR A 90 -10.79 -1.82 7.32
C THR A 90 -10.25 -2.89 6.38
N ALA A 91 -10.59 -4.15 6.66
CA ALA A 91 -10.11 -5.28 5.88
C ALA A 91 -11.14 -6.41 5.83
N ASN A 92 -11.01 -7.29 4.84
CA ASN A 92 -11.69 -8.57 4.80
C ASN A 92 -10.64 -9.67 4.93
N LEU A 93 -10.82 -10.57 5.89
CA LEU A 93 -9.98 -11.73 6.10
C LEU A 93 -10.71 -12.98 5.64
N TYR A 94 -10.16 -13.66 4.64
CA TYR A 94 -10.66 -14.91 4.09
C TYR A 94 -9.89 -16.06 4.70
N VAL A 95 -10.59 -16.95 5.40
CA VAL A 95 -10.00 -18.05 6.17
C VAL A 95 -10.57 -19.37 5.67
N PRO A 96 -9.74 -20.30 5.17
CA PRO A 96 -10.17 -21.66 4.84
C PRO A 96 -10.83 -22.34 6.05
N ASP A 97 -11.82 -23.20 5.78
CA ASP A 97 -12.42 -24.03 6.82
C ASP A 97 -11.49 -25.19 7.21
N GLY A 98 -11.69 -25.75 8.41
CA GLY A 98 -10.99 -26.95 8.85
C GLY A 98 -9.50 -26.80 9.12
N LEU A 99 -8.97 -25.58 9.22
CA LEU A 99 -7.58 -25.35 9.60
C LEU A 99 -7.29 -25.91 11.00
N SER A 100 -6.41 -26.92 11.06
CA SER A 100 -5.91 -27.51 12.31
C SER A 100 -4.51 -27.00 12.71
N ALA A 101 -3.85 -26.27 11.82
CA ALA A 101 -2.53 -25.68 11.99
C ALA A 101 -2.44 -24.36 11.20
N PRO A 102 -1.41 -23.51 11.44
CA PRO A 102 -1.18 -22.31 10.65
C PRO A 102 -1.09 -22.60 9.15
N ALA A 103 -1.77 -21.78 8.35
CA ALA A 103 -1.78 -21.86 6.90
C ALA A 103 -0.91 -20.75 6.27
N PRO A 104 -0.47 -20.91 5.01
CA PRO A 104 0.11 -19.81 4.25
C PRO A 104 -0.83 -18.60 4.23
N ALA A 105 -0.28 -17.39 4.35
CA ALA A 105 -1.05 -16.16 4.35
C ALA A 105 -0.60 -15.22 3.23
N VAL A 106 -1.57 -14.56 2.59
CA VAL A 106 -1.37 -13.57 1.54
C VAL A 106 -1.95 -12.24 1.98
N LEU A 107 -1.13 -11.19 1.94
CA LEU A 107 -1.59 -9.82 2.07
C LEU A 107 -1.86 -9.26 0.68
N GLU A 108 -3.12 -8.95 0.40
CA GLU A 108 -3.57 -8.41 -0.88
C GLU A 108 -3.81 -6.89 -0.77
N GLN A 109 -3.13 -6.14 -1.63
CA GLN A 109 -3.21 -4.68 -1.69
C GLN A 109 -4.03 -4.26 -2.91
N CYS A 110 -5.04 -3.41 -2.68
CA CYS A 110 -5.85 -2.91 -3.77
C CYS A 110 -5.10 -1.85 -4.58
N GLY A 111 -5.20 -1.96 -5.91
CA GLY A 111 -4.95 -0.88 -6.85
C GLY A 111 -6.14 0.08 -6.88
N HIS A 112 -6.25 0.93 -7.91
CA HIS A 112 -7.20 2.06 -7.95
C HIS A 112 -8.67 1.70 -8.24
N THR A 113 -9.27 0.78 -7.48
CA THR A 113 -10.71 0.46 -7.54
C THR A 113 -11.48 1.21 -6.46
N ALA A 114 -12.57 1.89 -6.80
CA ALA A 114 -13.33 2.68 -5.83
C ALA A 114 -13.85 1.84 -4.64
N GLU A 115 -14.21 0.59 -4.90
CA GLU A 115 -14.77 -0.35 -3.93
C GLU A 115 -13.73 -0.93 -2.95
N GLY A 116 -12.43 -0.67 -3.18
CA GLY A 116 -11.34 -1.21 -2.35
C GLY A 116 -11.42 -2.74 -2.22
N LYS A 117 -11.40 -3.23 -0.98
CA LYS A 117 -11.51 -4.67 -0.64
C LYS A 117 -12.81 -5.32 -1.10
N ALA A 118 -13.83 -4.54 -1.42
CA ALA A 118 -15.10 -5.03 -1.96
C ALA A 118 -15.09 -5.15 -3.50
N GLY A 119 -14.01 -4.74 -4.17
CA GLY A 119 -13.86 -4.84 -5.61
C GLY A 119 -13.89 -6.29 -6.11
N PRO A 120 -14.58 -6.60 -7.23
CA PRO A 120 -14.76 -7.97 -7.70
C PRO A 120 -13.45 -8.74 -7.92
N ILE A 121 -12.41 -8.08 -8.46
CA ILE A 121 -11.11 -8.72 -8.72
C ILE A 121 -10.42 -9.19 -7.43
N TYR A 122 -10.47 -8.36 -6.38
CA TYR A 122 -9.87 -8.66 -5.07
C TYR A 122 -10.66 -9.76 -4.35
N GLN A 123 -11.99 -9.70 -4.39
CA GLN A 123 -12.80 -10.77 -3.83
C GLN A 123 -12.57 -12.11 -4.53
N GLN A 124 -12.47 -12.12 -5.86
CA GLN A 124 -12.23 -13.35 -6.62
C GLN A 124 -10.86 -13.96 -6.29
N ALA A 125 -9.80 -13.14 -6.23
CA ALA A 125 -8.46 -13.58 -5.88
C ALA A 125 -8.41 -14.13 -4.44
N ALA A 126 -8.91 -13.39 -3.46
CA ALA A 126 -8.90 -13.81 -2.05
C ALA A 126 -9.74 -15.07 -1.81
N ARG A 127 -10.88 -15.22 -2.48
CA ARG A 127 -11.69 -16.45 -2.44
C ARG A 127 -10.94 -17.64 -3.04
N GLY A 128 -10.30 -17.45 -4.19
CA GLY A 128 -9.49 -18.49 -4.82
C GLY A 128 -8.35 -18.96 -3.92
N LEU A 129 -7.67 -18.03 -3.24
CA LEU A 129 -6.63 -18.32 -2.26
C LEU A 129 -7.18 -19.11 -1.06
N ALA A 130 -8.34 -18.71 -0.52
CA ALA A 130 -8.99 -19.42 0.59
C ALA A 130 -9.38 -20.85 0.22
N LEU A 131 -9.96 -21.05 -0.96
CA LEU A 131 -10.29 -22.39 -1.47
C LEU A 131 -9.03 -23.24 -1.73
N ALA A 132 -7.89 -22.62 -2.01
CA ALA A 132 -6.60 -23.28 -2.12
C ALA A 132 -5.89 -23.51 -0.77
N GLY A 133 -6.54 -23.21 0.36
CA GLY A 133 -5.99 -23.42 1.70
C GLY A 133 -5.09 -22.30 2.21
N CYS A 134 -5.07 -21.13 1.57
CA CYS A 134 -4.35 -19.95 2.04
C CYS A 134 -5.27 -18.98 2.76
N VAL A 135 -4.80 -18.36 3.85
CA VAL A 135 -5.47 -17.20 4.44
C VAL A 135 -5.19 -15.98 3.57
N ALA A 136 -6.19 -15.17 3.25
CA ALA A 136 -6.00 -13.94 2.48
C ALA A 136 -6.57 -12.73 3.23
N LEU A 137 -5.77 -11.68 3.40
CA LEU A 137 -6.19 -10.41 4.00
C LEU A 137 -6.21 -9.33 2.92
N VAL A 138 -7.38 -8.76 2.65
CA VAL A 138 -7.56 -7.65 1.69
C VAL A 138 -7.84 -6.38 2.48
N ILE A 139 -6.98 -5.37 2.35
CA ILE A 139 -7.07 -4.11 3.09
C ILE A 139 -7.60 -3.00 2.17
N ASP A 140 -8.48 -2.13 2.67
CA ASP A 140 -8.82 -0.89 1.98
C ASP A 140 -7.65 0.11 2.04
N PRO A 141 -7.16 0.62 0.90
CA PRO A 141 -6.25 1.76 0.90
C PRO A 141 -6.95 3.04 1.36
N ILE A 142 -6.17 4.00 1.85
CA ILE A 142 -6.69 5.32 2.23
C ILE A 142 -7.33 6.00 1.01
N GLY A 143 -8.61 6.34 1.08
CA GLY A 143 -9.37 6.94 -0.01
C GLY A 143 -10.13 5.93 -0.89
N GLN A 144 -10.23 4.67 -0.47
CA GLN A 144 -10.94 3.60 -1.17
C GLN A 144 -11.83 2.80 -0.21
N GLY A 145 -12.88 2.17 -0.76
CA GLY A 145 -13.80 1.34 0.02
C GLY A 145 -14.38 2.09 1.22
N ASP A 146 -14.27 1.49 2.41
CA ASP A 146 -14.78 2.10 3.66
C ASP A 146 -13.89 3.25 4.16
N ARG A 147 -12.74 3.48 3.52
CA ARG A 147 -11.76 4.51 3.90
C ARG A 147 -11.78 5.72 2.97
N GLY A 148 -12.88 5.95 2.24
CA GLY A 148 -13.12 7.22 1.57
C GLY A 148 -13.10 8.38 2.57
N GLN A 149 -12.24 9.38 2.34
CA GLN A 149 -12.02 10.51 3.25
C GLN A 149 -12.89 11.72 2.91
N PHE A 150 -13.41 11.81 1.68
CA PHE A 150 -14.18 12.96 1.20
C PHE A 150 -15.66 12.66 0.97
N LEU A 151 -16.16 11.51 1.45
CA LEU A 151 -17.56 11.06 1.29
C LEU A 151 -18.61 12.06 1.81
N ARG A 152 -18.25 12.91 2.77
CA ARG A 152 -19.14 13.91 3.38
C ARG A 152 -18.89 15.34 2.89
N VAL A 153 -18.04 15.53 1.88
CA VAL A 153 -17.74 16.86 1.32
C VAL A 153 -18.74 17.18 0.19
N PRO A 154 -19.61 18.19 0.36
CA PRO A 154 -20.60 18.53 -0.66
C PRO A 154 -19.95 18.86 -2.00
N GLY A 155 -20.47 18.27 -3.08
CA GLY A 155 -19.99 18.52 -4.44
C GLY A 155 -18.68 17.82 -4.82
N PHE A 156 -18.05 17.08 -3.89
CA PHE A 156 -16.90 16.25 -4.25
C PHE A 156 -17.37 15.06 -5.11
N LYS A 157 -16.80 14.95 -6.31
CA LYS A 157 -17.06 13.86 -7.28
C LYS A 157 -15.77 13.14 -7.70
N GLY A 158 -14.71 13.29 -6.91
CA GLY A 158 -13.41 12.69 -7.22
C GLY A 158 -13.40 11.19 -6.98
N ALA A 159 -12.54 10.50 -7.71
CA ALA A 159 -12.24 9.09 -7.50
C ALA A 159 -11.14 8.92 -6.43
N CYS A 160 -10.75 7.67 -6.18
CA CYS A 160 -9.73 7.35 -5.18
C CYS A 160 -8.40 8.08 -5.40
N TRP A 161 -7.91 8.18 -6.64
CA TRP A 161 -6.67 8.89 -6.96
C TRP A 161 -6.76 10.41 -6.73
N ASP A 162 -7.96 11.00 -6.82
CA ASP A 162 -8.17 12.41 -6.48
C ASP A 162 -8.00 12.61 -4.98
N GLU A 163 -8.57 11.72 -4.16
CA GLU A 163 -8.35 11.73 -2.71
C GLU A 163 -6.87 11.53 -2.36
N HIS A 164 -6.20 10.55 -2.98
CA HIS A 164 -4.76 10.30 -2.79
C HIS A 164 -3.94 11.56 -3.10
N SER A 165 -4.28 12.26 -4.18
CA SER A 165 -3.60 13.47 -4.62
C SER A 165 -3.83 14.63 -3.65
N ILE A 166 -5.06 14.82 -3.17
CA ILE A 166 -5.39 15.89 -2.23
C ILE A 166 -4.69 15.65 -0.89
N ILE A 167 -4.79 14.44 -0.34
CA ILE A 167 -4.16 14.08 0.94
C ILE A 167 -2.63 14.13 0.81
N GLY A 168 -2.08 13.55 -0.25
CA GLY A 168 -0.64 13.51 -0.51
C GLY A 168 -0.02 14.91 -0.62
N LYS A 169 -0.65 15.83 -1.36
CA LYS A 169 -0.19 17.23 -1.45
C LYS A 169 -0.14 17.92 -0.09
N ARG A 170 -1.12 17.65 0.78
CA ARG A 170 -1.13 18.20 2.15
C ARG A 170 -0.01 17.62 3.01
N LEU A 171 0.21 16.31 2.94
CA LEU A 171 1.29 15.64 3.69
C LEU A 171 2.68 16.13 3.27
N ILE A 172 2.89 16.40 1.97
CA ILE A 172 4.17 16.93 1.46
C ILE A 172 4.54 18.26 2.13
N LEU A 173 3.56 19.13 2.40
CA LEU A 173 3.80 20.40 3.10
C LEU A 173 4.28 20.21 4.55
N LEU A 174 3.99 19.06 5.15
CA LEU A 174 4.42 18.67 6.49
C LEU A 174 5.71 17.84 6.48
N GLY A 175 6.35 17.69 5.31
CA GLY A 175 7.52 16.83 5.15
C GLY A 175 7.21 15.34 5.26
N ASP A 176 5.96 14.95 5.01
CA ASP A 176 5.50 13.57 4.95
C ASP A 176 4.96 13.24 3.55
N TRP A 177 4.55 12.00 3.30
CA TRP A 177 3.96 11.59 2.03
C TRP A 177 3.00 10.43 2.24
N LEU A 178 1.93 10.38 1.43
CA LEU A 178 0.83 9.43 1.61
C LEU A 178 1.25 7.97 1.55
N GLY A 179 2.24 7.61 0.74
CA GLY A 179 2.71 6.23 0.67
C GLY A 179 3.42 5.76 1.96
N SER A 180 3.92 6.66 2.82
CA SER A 180 4.41 6.28 4.16
C SER A 180 3.26 5.86 5.07
N TRP A 181 2.09 6.44 4.88
CA TRP A 181 0.88 6.08 5.62
C TRP A 181 0.32 4.76 5.12
N MET A 182 0.15 4.62 3.80
CA MET A 182 -0.35 3.38 3.18
C MET A 182 0.59 2.19 3.37
N ALA A 183 1.91 2.39 3.43
CA ALA A 183 2.86 1.30 3.70
C ALA A 183 2.97 0.93 5.18
N TRP A 184 2.48 1.79 6.07
CA TRP A 184 2.44 1.52 7.52
C TRP A 184 1.18 0.78 7.95
N ASP A 185 0.06 1.05 7.25
CA ASP A 185 -1.18 0.28 7.35
C ASP A 185 -0.94 -1.20 7.05
#